data_AF-A0A365H489-F1
#
_entry.id   AF-A0A365H489-F1
#
_cell.length_a   1.000
_cell.length_b   1.000
_cell.length_c   1.000
_cell.angle_alpha   90.00
_cell.angle_beta   90.00
_cell.angle_gamma   90.00
#
_symmetry.space_group_name_H-M   'P 1'
#
loop_
_entity.id
_entity.type
_entity.pdbx_description
1 polymer ?
#
loop_
_entity_poly.entity_id
_entity_poly.type
_entity_poly.pdbx_seq_one_letter_code
_entity_poly.pdbx_strand_id
1 'polypeptide(L)'
;MGRGLHFAVPCPHGIRLTDQQVAELESRPWRAHITEHENWCELQKGHAGPHHSLAQSDEAGDHWIRWTDTAFGTVVLPICPAKGRAEDDIEDTCCLLFEGHEGTHIYEFEDI
;
A
#
# COMPACT_ATOMS: atom_id res chain seq x y z
N MET A 1 -30.93 13.62 0.67
CA MET A 1 -29.94 13.45 -0.41
C MET A 1 -28.82 12.62 0.17
N GLY A 2 -28.65 11.38 -0.30
CA GLY A 2 -27.74 10.42 0.33
C GLY A 2 -26.29 10.85 0.17
N ARG A 3 -25.60 11.12 1.28
CA ARG A 3 -24.15 11.34 1.29
C ARG A 3 -23.50 9.99 1.05
N GLY A 4 -22.88 9.82 -0.12
CA GLY A 4 -22.05 8.66 -0.39
C GLY A 4 -20.71 8.83 0.32
N LEU A 5 -20.23 7.78 0.97
CA LEU A 5 -18.85 7.70 1.43
C LEU A 5 -17.96 7.58 0.18
N HIS A 6 -17.17 8.59 -0.13
CA HIS A 6 -16.17 8.52 -1.20
C HIS A 6 -14.87 7.97 -0.62
N PHE A 7 -14.81 6.66 -0.41
CA PHE A 7 -13.52 6.00 -0.21
C PHE A 7 -12.70 6.13 -1.50
N ALA A 8 -11.41 6.42 -1.39
CA ALA A 8 -10.52 6.37 -2.54
C ALA A 8 -10.62 4.98 -3.18
N VAL A 9 -11.08 4.93 -4.44
CA VAL A 9 -11.23 3.66 -5.16
C VAL A 9 -9.82 3.11 -5.42
N PRO A 10 -9.48 1.89 -4.96
CA PRO A 10 -8.16 1.32 -5.17
C PRO A 10 -7.92 1.02 -6.66
N CYS A 11 -6.65 1.03 -7.05
CA CYS A 11 -6.24 0.68 -8.40
C CYS A 11 -6.57 -0.81 -8.68
N PRO A 12 -7.22 -1.14 -9.81
CA PRO A 12 -7.68 -2.50 -10.08
C PRO A 12 -6.57 -3.43 -10.63
N HIS A 13 -5.31 -2.98 -10.65
CA HIS A 13 -4.22 -3.78 -11.20
C HIS A 13 -3.68 -4.73 -10.14
N GLY A 14 -3.72 -6.03 -10.45
CA GLY A 14 -3.09 -7.07 -9.65
C GLY A 14 -1.84 -7.62 -10.33
N ILE A 15 -1.02 -8.29 -9.53
CA ILE A 15 0.10 -9.09 -9.99
C ILE A 15 0.08 -10.46 -9.32
N ARG A 16 0.52 -11.48 -10.05
CA ARG A 16 0.77 -12.81 -9.48
C ARG A 16 2.27 -13.03 -9.32
N LEU A 17 2.72 -13.23 -8.08
CA LEU A 17 4.09 -13.58 -7.75
C LEU A 17 4.36 -15.05 -8.12
N THR A 18 5.61 -15.35 -8.45
CA THR A 18 6.11 -16.71 -8.60
C THR A 18 6.43 -17.32 -7.24
N ASP A 19 6.50 -18.65 -7.16
CA ASP A 19 6.90 -19.36 -5.94
C ASP A 19 8.28 -18.90 -5.45
N GLN A 20 9.20 -18.57 -6.37
CA GLN A 20 10.52 -18.07 -6.02
C GLN A 20 10.44 -16.70 -5.34
N GLN A 21 9.61 -15.79 -5.86
CA GLN A 21 9.42 -14.45 -5.29
C GLN A 21 8.75 -14.53 -3.92
N VAL A 22 7.73 -15.38 -3.76
CA VAL A 22 7.09 -15.62 -2.46
C VAL A 22 8.10 -16.20 -1.48
N ALA A 23 8.88 -17.20 -1.87
CA ALA A 23 9.89 -17.80 -1.01
C ALA A 23 10.97 -16.80 -0.58
N GLU A 24 11.38 -15.89 -1.47
CA GLU A 24 12.33 -14.82 -1.14
C GLU A 24 11.76 -13.89 -0.05
N LEU A 25 10.52 -13.43 -0.20
CA LEU A 25 9.84 -12.58 0.78
C LEU A 25 9.62 -13.31 2.12
N GLU A 26 9.22 -14.58 2.09
CA GLU A 26 8.99 -15.41 3.29
C GLU A 26 10.29 -15.81 4.00
N SER A 27 11.43 -15.82 3.30
CA SER A 27 12.73 -16.13 3.90
C SER A 27 13.28 -15.03 4.81
N ARG A 28 12.63 -13.86 4.82
CA ARG A 28 13.07 -12.71 5.62
C ARG A 28 12.89 -12.97 7.12
N PRO A 29 13.88 -12.59 7.96
CA PRO A 29 13.75 -12.67 9.40
C PRO A 29 12.70 -11.66 9.91
N TRP A 30 12.00 -12.00 10.99
CA TRP A 30 11.06 -11.12 11.69
C TRP A 30 9.90 -10.57 10.84
N ARG A 31 9.53 -11.30 9.80
CA ARG A 31 8.44 -10.94 8.90
C ARG A 31 7.11 -10.77 9.66
N ALA A 32 6.42 -9.66 9.40
CA ALA A 32 5.16 -9.29 10.03
C ALA A 32 3.90 -9.81 9.30
N HIS A 33 4.02 -10.14 8.01
CA HIS A 33 2.91 -10.47 7.11
C HIS A 33 3.07 -11.85 6.48
N ILE A 34 1.95 -12.43 6.05
CA ILE A 34 1.93 -13.60 5.16
C ILE A 34 1.97 -13.09 3.72
N THR A 35 2.90 -13.61 2.92
CA THR A 35 3.02 -13.25 1.51
C THR A 35 2.09 -14.12 0.67
N GLU A 36 1.08 -13.50 0.05
CA GLU A 36 0.19 -14.17 -0.90
C GLU A 36 0.78 -14.16 -2.32
N HIS A 37 0.39 -15.12 -3.15
CA HIS A 37 0.76 -15.10 -4.57
C HIS A 37 0.04 -14.01 -5.34
N GLU A 38 -1.19 -13.66 -4.97
CA GLU A 38 -1.99 -12.64 -5.65
C GLU A 38 -1.95 -11.35 -4.83
N ASN A 39 -1.42 -10.29 -5.42
CA ASN A 39 -1.31 -8.99 -4.75
C ASN A 39 -1.99 -7.93 -5.62
N TRP A 40 -2.61 -6.94 -4.98
CA TRP A 40 -3.35 -5.87 -5.65
C TRP A 40 -2.71 -4.52 -5.35
N CYS A 41 -2.69 -3.64 -6.34
CA CYS A 41 -2.14 -2.30 -6.16
C CYS A 41 -2.93 -1.55 -5.07
N GLU A 42 -2.21 -1.05 -4.07
CA GLU A 42 -2.78 -0.33 -2.92
C GLU A 42 -2.92 1.17 -3.16
N LEU A 43 -2.42 1.67 -4.29
CA LEU A 43 -2.56 3.07 -4.68
C LEU A 43 -3.94 3.38 -5.25
N GLN A 44 -4.31 4.65 -5.23
CA GLN A 44 -5.59 5.10 -5.77
C GLN A 44 -5.70 4.86 -7.28
N LYS A 45 -6.90 4.50 -7.75
CA LYS A 45 -7.22 4.36 -9.17
C LYS A 45 -6.85 5.64 -9.93
N GLY A 46 -6.10 5.46 -11.02
CA GLY A 46 -5.65 6.55 -11.88
C GLY A 46 -4.33 7.19 -11.45
N HIS A 47 -3.66 6.65 -10.43
CA HIS A 47 -2.28 7.01 -10.13
C HIS A 47 -1.39 6.86 -11.37
N ALA A 48 -0.44 7.77 -11.51
CA ALA A 48 0.65 7.66 -12.45
C ALA A 48 1.74 6.73 -11.89
N GLY A 49 2.62 6.30 -12.79
CA GLY A 49 3.78 5.51 -12.40
C GLY A 49 3.50 4.06 -11.98
N PRO A 50 4.47 3.41 -11.33
CA PRO A 50 4.42 1.99 -11.02
C PRO A 50 3.38 1.64 -9.95
N HIS A 51 2.84 0.43 -10.05
CA HIS A 51 1.97 -0.16 -9.05
C HIS A 51 2.78 -0.64 -7.84
N HIS A 52 2.15 -0.58 -6.67
CA HIS A 52 2.77 -0.97 -5.41
C HIS A 52 1.79 -1.75 -4.52
N SER A 53 2.30 -2.74 -3.82
CA SER A 53 1.59 -3.47 -2.76
C SER A 53 2.60 -3.83 -1.67
N LEU A 54 2.20 -3.70 -0.42
CA LEU A 54 2.99 -4.06 0.73
C LEU A 54 3.14 -5.59 0.75
N ALA A 55 4.37 -6.07 0.58
CA ALA A 55 4.66 -7.49 0.68
C ALA A 55 4.99 -7.90 2.10
N GLN A 56 5.82 -7.09 2.77
CA GLN A 56 6.40 -7.48 4.04
C GLN A 56 6.87 -6.28 4.85
N SER A 57 6.99 -6.44 6.15
CA SER A 57 7.66 -5.50 7.03
C SER A 57 8.64 -6.25 7.92
N ASP A 58 9.84 -5.70 8.09
CA ASP A 58 10.87 -6.19 9.00
C ASP A 58 11.58 -5.00 9.70
N GLU A 59 12.67 -5.27 10.43
CA GLU A 59 13.43 -4.22 11.13
C GLU A 59 14.03 -3.16 10.19
N ALA A 60 14.19 -3.46 8.90
CA ALA A 60 14.68 -2.51 7.91
C ALA A 60 13.57 -1.61 7.34
N GLY A 61 12.30 -1.96 7.58
CA GLY A 61 11.12 -1.21 7.16
C GLY A 61 10.17 -2.01 6.27
N ASP A 62 9.33 -1.27 5.56
CA ASP A 62 8.29 -1.84 4.69
C ASP A 62 8.86 -2.17 3.30
N HIS A 63 8.73 -3.44 2.93
CA HIS A 63 9.10 -4.00 1.64
C HIS A 63 7.89 -4.00 0.73
N TRP A 64 7.96 -3.19 -0.30
CA TRP A 64 6.92 -3.02 -1.31
C TRP A 64 7.28 -3.80 -2.56
N ILE A 65 6.34 -4.57 -3.06
CA ILE A 65 6.38 -5.05 -4.44
C ILE A 65 6.11 -3.85 -5.33
N ARG A 66 6.94 -3.66 -6.35
CA ARG A 66 6.82 -2.57 -7.33
C ARG A 66 6.80 -3.15 -8.74
N TRP A 67 5.80 -2.81 -9.52
CA TRP A 67 5.70 -3.30 -10.90
C TRP A 67 5.11 -2.31 -11.90
N THR A 68 5.42 -2.58 -13.16
CA THR A 68 4.82 -1.98 -14.36
C THR A 68 4.49 -3.13 -15.31
N ASP A 69 3.93 -2.84 -16.48
CA ASP A 69 3.68 -3.85 -17.52
C ASP A 69 4.96 -4.60 -17.97
N THR A 70 6.13 -4.00 -17.79
CA THR A 70 7.40 -4.52 -18.32
C THR A 70 8.48 -4.78 -17.27
N ALA A 71 8.23 -4.45 -16.00
CA ALA A 71 9.26 -4.53 -14.96
C ALA A 71 8.66 -4.88 -13.60
N PHE A 72 9.45 -5.58 -12.79
CA PHE A 72 9.12 -6.03 -11.44
C PHE A 72 10.33 -5.86 -10.53
N GLY A 73 10.10 -5.51 -9.27
CA GLY A 73 11.11 -5.58 -8.22
C GLY A 73 10.50 -5.38 -6.83
N THR A 74 11.34 -5.52 -5.81
CA THR A 74 11.00 -5.20 -4.41
C THR A 74 11.82 -4.00 -3.98
N VAL A 75 11.20 -3.08 -3.25
CA VAL A 75 11.84 -1.84 -2.76
C VAL A 75 11.45 -1.58 -1.31
N VAL A 76 12.38 -1.06 -0.51
CA VAL A 76 12.08 -0.58 0.84
C VAL A 76 11.72 0.89 0.74
N LEU A 77 10.54 1.26 1.22
CA LEU A 77 10.06 2.64 1.21
C LEU A 77 9.65 3.06 2.62
N PRO A 78 9.97 4.30 3.05
CA PRO A 78 9.56 4.80 4.36
C PRO A 78 8.04 4.96 4.40
N ILE A 79 7.46 4.80 5.59
CA ILE A 79 6.03 5.04 5.83
C ILE A 79 5.68 6.53 5.61
N CYS A 80 4.48 6.79 5.10
CA CYS A 80 3.98 8.15 4.92
C CYS A 80 3.86 8.86 6.28
N PRO A 81 4.41 10.09 6.43
CA PRO A 81 4.36 10.82 7.70
C PRO A 81 2.99 11.46 7.98
N ALA A 82 2.03 11.35 7.04
CA ALA A 82 0.70 11.91 7.19
C ALA A 82 -0.08 11.19 8.29
N LYS A 83 -0.67 11.98 9.19
CA LYS A 83 -1.55 11.51 10.26
C LYS A 83 -2.98 11.94 9.98
N GLY A 84 -3.94 11.09 10.35
CA GLY A 84 -5.36 11.42 10.34
C GLY A 84 -5.66 12.65 11.20
N ARG A 85 -6.77 13.32 10.90
CA ARG A 85 -7.22 14.48 11.69
C ARG A 85 -7.75 13.99 13.03
N ALA A 86 -7.44 14.73 14.11
CA ALA A 86 -7.86 14.40 15.46
C ALA A 86 -9.40 14.45 15.69
N GLU A 87 -10.16 14.96 14.71
CA GLU A 87 -11.61 15.21 14.81
C GLU A 87 -12.45 13.94 14.56
N ASP A 88 -11.84 12.84 14.10
CA ASP A 88 -12.52 11.58 13.79
C ASP A 88 -12.60 10.58 14.97
N ASP A 89 -12.25 11.00 16.20
CA ASP A 89 -12.13 10.13 17.40
C ASP A 89 -11.21 8.91 17.23
N ILE A 90 -10.43 8.88 16.14
CA ILE A 90 -9.33 7.95 15.91
C ILE A 90 -8.03 8.78 16.00
N GLU A 91 -7.63 9.12 17.23
CA GLU A 91 -6.27 9.62 17.46
C GLU A 91 -5.27 8.60 16.88
N ASP A 92 -4.26 9.08 16.17
CA ASP A 92 -3.11 8.32 15.65
C ASP A 92 -3.31 7.37 14.45
N THR A 93 -4.35 7.50 13.64
CA THR A 93 -4.39 6.78 12.35
C THR A 93 -3.30 7.32 11.41
N CYS A 94 -2.19 6.59 11.29
CA CYS A 94 -1.06 6.89 10.42
C CYS A 94 -1.28 6.29 9.03
N CYS A 95 -1.04 7.06 7.97
CA CYS A 95 -1.21 6.52 6.62
C CYS A 95 -0.33 5.28 6.44
N LEU A 96 -0.94 4.16 6.02
CA LEU A 96 -0.26 2.87 5.87
C LEU A 96 0.48 2.71 4.53
N LEU A 97 0.44 3.73 3.69
CA LEU A 97 1.17 3.77 2.42
C LEU A 97 2.56 4.39 2.61
N PHE A 98 3.43 4.24 1.62
CA PHE A 98 4.77 4.81 1.64
C PHE A 98 4.80 6.33 1.42
N GLU A 99 5.87 7.00 1.86
CA GLU A 99 6.08 8.43 1.68
C GLU A 99 6.05 8.84 0.20
N GLY A 100 5.22 9.82 -0.13
CA GLY A 100 5.08 10.31 -1.50
C GLY A 100 4.21 9.41 -2.40
N HIS A 101 3.41 8.52 -1.82
CA HIS A 101 2.42 7.76 -2.56
C HIS A 101 1.44 8.69 -3.30
N GLU A 102 0.95 8.22 -4.44
CA GLU A 102 -0.07 8.94 -5.19
C GLU A 102 -1.47 8.58 -4.69
N GLY A 103 -2.37 9.57 -4.72
CA GLY A 103 -3.73 9.43 -4.25
C GLY A 103 -3.97 9.97 -2.84
N THR A 104 -5.20 9.81 -2.41
CA THR A 104 -5.75 10.32 -1.16
C THR A 104 -5.29 9.44 0.00
N HIS A 105 -5.01 10.03 1.15
CA HIS A 105 -4.67 9.24 2.34
C HIS A 105 -5.90 8.44 2.78
N ILE A 106 -5.67 7.26 3.36
CA ILE A 106 -6.72 6.31 3.74
C ILE A 106 -7.77 6.84 4.74
N TYR A 107 -7.55 8.02 5.32
CA TYR A 107 -8.45 8.70 6.27
C TYR A 107 -9.05 10.00 5.73
N GLU A 108 -8.63 10.44 4.55
CA GLU A 108 -9.18 11.66 3.95
C GLU A 108 -10.55 11.32 3.36
N PHE A 109 -11.57 11.51 4.18
CA PHE A 109 -12.95 11.65 3.75
C PHE A 109 -13.12 13.09 3.24
N GLU A 110 -13.58 13.30 2.00
CA GLU A 110 -14.00 14.64 1.59
C GLU A 110 -15.24 15.04 2.39
N ASP A 111 -15.13 16.08 3.20
CA ASP A 111 -16.25 16.74 3.88
C ASP A 111 -17.29 17.23 2.84
N ILE A 112 -18.54 16.75 2.96
CA ILE A 112 -19.73 17.30 2.26
C ILE A 112 -20.72 17.81 3.29
#